data_AF-A0A2R6FRU1-F1
#
_entry.id   AF-A0A2R6FRU1-F1
#
_cell.length_a   1.000
_cell.length_b   1.000
_cell.length_c   1.000
_cell.angle_alpha   90.00
_cell.angle_beta   90.00
_cell.angle_gamma   90.00
#
_symmetry.space_group_name_H-M   'P 1'
#
loop_
_entity.id
_entity.type
_entity.pdbx_description
1 polymer ?
#
loop_
_entity_poly.entity_id
_entity_poly.type
_entity_poly.pdbx_seq_one_letter_code
_entity_poly.pdbx_strand_id
1 'polypeptide(L)'
;MRRSRSGRGLSPVIGTVLLVAIVVLLATTGAYIVFGLTEEREPAPNVALELDETDDPVAHELTVDSGETLEGEKLELRGTAVTQPVEDRLKAGETVRVYPVETDVRVVWFGEHGSSYVLEEFDPEPSLPPVDERCNWVESQGSDPTVDGIVVDCNVLTGGDVNTINDGVVIGEVDSDQSTVTLDTGAVYGHVEAKGDADVQNAFVAGDVESTANSVDVVGSNVSGNVIAEDDVTVDGNRIRGDVVASDVDLDAVVVHGSVKSTGPVNLDGVTIHGHVYASSGSLSCTDSPTINGEPCSSYTPKDPDDY
;
A
#
# COMPACT_ATOMS: atom_id res chain seq x y z
N MET A 1 -22.49 20.67 -85.93
CA MET A 1 -23.47 19.63 -85.50
C MET A 1 -23.01 19.02 -84.18
N ARG A 2 -23.81 19.20 -83.12
CA ARG A 2 -23.63 18.61 -81.77
C ARG A 2 -24.03 17.13 -81.80
N ARG A 3 -23.25 16.24 -81.18
CA ARG A 3 -23.71 14.89 -80.79
C ARG A 3 -23.62 14.75 -79.27
N SER A 4 -24.79 14.47 -78.70
CA SER A 4 -25.14 14.32 -77.30
C SER A 4 -24.33 13.22 -76.58
N ARG A 5 -23.80 13.54 -75.39
CA ARG A 5 -23.29 12.54 -74.44
C ARG A 5 -24.49 11.77 -73.86
N SER A 6 -24.51 10.45 -74.02
CA SER A 6 -25.48 9.59 -73.34
C SER A 6 -25.29 9.68 -71.83
N GLY A 7 -26.24 10.31 -71.15
CA GLY A 7 -26.43 10.14 -69.71
C GLY A 7 -26.93 8.72 -69.46
N ARG A 8 -26.09 7.87 -68.86
CA ARG A 8 -26.54 6.57 -68.34
C ARG A 8 -27.36 6.87 -67.09
N GLY A 9 -28.68 6.75 -67.19
CA GLY A 9 -29.55 6.74 -66.03
C GLY A 9 -29.20 5.53 -65.18
N LEU A 10 -28.82 5.78 -63.92
CA LEU A 10 -28.74 4.73 -62.92
C LEU A 10 -30.13 4.07 -62.84
N SER A 11 -30.19 2.74 -62.92
CA SER A 11 -31.48 2.05 -62.90
C SER A 11 -32.17 2.34 -61.56
N PRO A 12 -33.49 2.61 -61.54
CA PRO A 12 -34.23 2.95 -60.31
C PRO A 12 -34.01 1.97 -59.15
N VAL A 13 -33.75 0.70 -59.48
CA VAL A 13 -33.51 -0.37 -58.50
C VAL A 13 -32.14 -0.19 -57.83
N ILE A 14 -31.08 0.14 -58.58
CA ILE A 14 -29.73 0.35 -58.03
C ILE A 14 -29.70 1.59 -57.13
N GLY A 15 -30.40 2.66 -57.52
CA GLY A 15 -30.51 3.87 -56.69
C GLY A 15 -31.21 3.61 -55.36
N THR A 16 -32.24 2.75 -55.35
CA THR A 16 -32.99 2.43 -54.14
C THR A 16 -32.16 1.59 -53.16
N VAL A 17 -31.47 0.56 -53.64
CA VAL A 17 -30.60 -0.28 -52.79
C VAL A 17 -29.47 0.54 -52.16
N LEU A 18 -28.84 1.42 -52.95
CA LEU A 18 -27.79 2.31 -52.44
C LEU A 18 -28.32 3.27 -51.38
N LEU A 19 -29.51 3.85 -51.60
CA LEU A 19 -30.12 4.76 -50.64
C LEU A 19 -30.46 4.05 -49.32
N VAL A 20 -31.02 2.85 -49.37
CA VAL A 20 -31.30 2.05 -48.17
C VAL A 20 -30.00 1.72 -47.42
N ALA A 21 -28.94 1.34 -48.12
CA ALA A 21 -27.65 1.06 -47.51
C ALA A 21 -27.07 2.29 -46.78
N ILE A 22 -27.14 3.48 -47.40
CA ILE A 22 -26.69 4.72 -46.78
C ILE A 22 -27.55 5.08 -45.57
N VAL A 23 -28.88 4.95 -45.67
CA VAL A 23 -29.79 5.23 -44.55
C VAL A 23 -29.53 4.29 -43.38
N VAL A 24 -29.34 2.99 -43.62
CA VAL A 24 -29.01 2.03 -42.56
C VAL A 24 -27.69 2.40 -41.90
N LEU A 25 -26.65 2.72 -42.68
CA LEU A 25 -25.34 3.10 -42.14
C LEU A 25 -25.40 4.40 -41.32
N LEU A 26 -26.17 5.39 -41.79
CA LEU A 26 -26.38 6.63 -41.04
C LEU A 26 -27.22 6.40 -39.78
N ALA A 27 -28.23 5.54 -39.84
CA ALA A 27 -29.06 5.20 -38.68
C ALA A 27 -28.25 4.45 -37.61
N THR A 28 -27.40 3.49 -38.01
CA THR A 28 -26.52 2.77 -37.07
C THR A 28 -25.50 3.71 -36.45
N THR A 29 -24.86 4.57 -37.24
CA THR A 29 -23.87 5.54 -36.72
C THR A 29 -24.54 6.58 -35.82
N GLY A 30 -25.70 7.09 -36.21
CA GLY A 30 -26.49 8.01 -35.40
C GLY A 30 -26.96 7.38 -34.09
N ALA A 31 -27.36 6.11 -34.10
CA ALA A 31 -27.72 5.39 -32.89
C ALA A 31 -26.54 5.31 -31.91
N TYR A 32 -25.34 4.94 -32.35
CA TYR A 32 -24.15 4.92 -31.49
C TYR A 32 -23.85 6.27 -30.84
N ILE A 33 -23.96 7.36 -31.59
CA ILE A 33 -23.75 8.72 -31.06
C ILE A 33 -24.83 9.08 -30.05
N VAL A 34 -26.10 8.78 -30.33
CA VAL A 34 -27.21 9.09 -29.42
C VAL A 34 -27.11 8.27 -28.13
N PHE A 35 -26.82 6.97 -28.23
CA PHE A 35 -26.67 6.12 -27.04
C PHE A 35 -25.45 6.51 -26.19
N GLY A 36 -24.32 6.86 -26.81
CA GLY A 36 -23.15 7.37 -26.07
C GLY A 36 -23.35 8.75 -25.44
N LEU A 37 -24.37 9.52 -25.86
CA LEU A 37 -24.77 10.78 -25.21
C LEU A 37 -25.80 10.57 -24.09
N THR A 38 -26.41 9.39 -24.00
CA THR A 38 -27.39 9.03 -22.96
C THR A 38 -26.80 8.21 -21.81
N GLU A 39 -25.52 7.83 -21.88
CA GLU A 39 -24.81 7.31 -20.71
C GLU A 39 -24.73 8.45 -19.68
N GLU A 40 -25.56 8.37 -18.64
CA GLU A 40 -25.53 9.31 -17.53
C GLU A 40 -24.18 9.17 -16.84
N ARG A 41 -23.38 10.25 -16.86
CA ARG A 41 -22.14 10.28 -16.09
C ARG A 41 -22.49 10.21 -14.61
N GLU A 42 -21.94 9.23 -13.93
CA GLU A 42 -22.07 9.10 -12.48
C GLU A 42 -21.54 10.39 -11.83
N PRO A 43 -22.34 11.09 -11.00
CA PRO A 43 -21.86 12.26 -10.28
C PRO A 43 -20.82 11.85 -9.24
N ALA A 44 -19.85 12.73 -8.97
CA ALA A 44 -18.89 12.52 -7.90
C ALA A 44 -19.59 12.37 -6.54
N PRO A 45 -19.08 11.52 -5.64
CA PRO A 45 -19.58 11.44 -4.28
C PRO A 45 -19.38 12.78 -3.56
N ASN A 46 -20.35 13.16 -2.74
CA ASN A 46 -20.26 14.38 -1.94
C ASN A 46 -19.68 14.03 -0.56
N VAL A 47 -18.40 14.36 -0.35
CA VAL A 47 -17.64 14.08 0.87
C VAL A 47 -16.86 15.31 1.31
N ALA A 48 -16.63 15.41 2.62
CA ALA A 48 -15.67 16.32 3.23
C ALA A 48 -14.48 15.48 3.71
N LEU A 49 -13.28 15.84 3.26
CA LEU A 49 -12.03 15.15 3.60
C LEU A 49 -11.13 16.12 4.35
N GLU A 50 -10.40 15.60 5.34
CA GLU A 50 -9.40 16.35 6.10
C GLU A 50 -8.09 15.57 6.11
N LEU A 51 -6.97 16.27 6.10
CA LEU A 51 -5.65 15.66 6.14
C LEU A 51 -4.88 16.25 7.32
N ASP A 52 -4.70 15.45 8.36
CA ASP A 52 -4.06 15.88 9.60
C ASP A 52 -2.64 15.31 9.73
N GLU A 53 -1.77 16.04 10.42
CA GLU A 53 -0.46 15.51 10.84
C GLU A 53 -0.64 14.47 11.94
N THR A 54 0.17 13.41 11.91
CA THR A 54 0.20 12.40 12.98
C THR A 54 1.37 12.62 13.94
N ASP A 55 1.44 11.82 15.01
CA ASP A 55 2.64 11.75 15.86
C ASP A 55 3.88 11.22 15.11
N ASP A 56 3.70 10.65 13.91
CA ASP A 56 4.76 10.27 12.99
C ASP A 56 5.00 11.41 11.99
N PRO A 57 6.16 12.09 12.02
CA PRO A 57 6.39 13.31 11.24
C PRO A 57 6.37 13.10 9.72
N VAL A 58 6.46 11.85 9.26
CA VAL A 58 6.37 11.51 7.83
C VAL A 58 4.96 11.09 7.40
N ALA A 59 4.07 10.80 8.34
CA ALA A 59 2.75 10.28 8.07
C ALA A 59 1.65 11.29 8.37
N HIS A 60 0.68 11.35 7.48
CA HIS A 60 -0.54 12.11 7.64
C HIS A 60 -1.74 11.16 7.71
N GLU A 61 -2.81 11.61 8.34
CA GLU A 61 -4.06 10.88 8.48
C GLU A 61 -5.13 11.56 7.62
N LEU A 62 -5.53 10.90 6.53
CA LEU A 62 -6.64 11.31 5.69
C LEU A 62 -7.94 10.81 6.32
N THR A 63 -8.78 11.73 6.78
CA THR A 63 -10.05 11.44 7.45
C THR A 63 -11.23 11.80 6.55
N VAL A 64 -12.22 10.91 6.47
CA VAL A 64 -13.54 11.28 5.91
C VAL A 64 -14.36 11.93 7.02
N ASP A 65 -14.46 13.26 7.06
CA ASP A 65 -15.20 13.96 8.12
C ASP A 65 -16.73 13.74 7.98
N SER A 66 -17.24 13.86 6.75
CA SER A 66 -18.67 13.64 6.47
C SER A 66 -18.94 13.32 5.01
N GLY A 67 -20.13 12.78 4.72
CA GLY A 67 -20.63 12.57 3.36
C GLY A 67 -20.93 11.12 3.00
N GLU A 68 -20.87 10.84 1.69
CA GLU A 68 -21.08 9.50 1.13
C GLU A 68 -19.90 8.56 1.41
N THR A 69 -20.16 7.26 1.39
CA THR A 69 -19.11 6.25 1.54
C THR A 69 -18.29 6.17 0.26
N LEU A 70 -16.97 6.27 0.37
CA LEU A 70 -16.06 6.10 -0.76
C LEU A 70 -15.68 4.62 -0.91
N GLU A 71 -15.73 4.12 -2.13
CA GLU A 71 -15.25 2.78 -2.46
C GLU A 71 -13.76 2.91 -2.77
N GLY A 72 -12.90 2.27 -1.96
CA GLY A 72 -11.45 2.45 -2.08
C GLY A 72 -10.87 1.98 -3.42
N GLU A 73 -11.48 0.97 -4.07
CA GLU A 73 -11.13 0.56 -5.44
C GLU A 73 -11.36 1.64 -6.51
N LYS A 74 -12.17 2.67 -6.20
CA LYS A 74 -12.43 3.83 -7.04
C LYS A 74 -11.62 5.05 -6.62
N LEU A 75 -10.78 4.96 -5.60
CA LEU A 75 -9.96 6.05 -5.13
C LEU A 75 -8.51 5.90 -5.60
N GLU A 76 -7.90 7.02 -5.96
CA GLU A 76 -6.47 7.14 -6.19
C GLU A 76 -5.98 8.36 -5.41
N LEU A 77 -5.00 8.14 -4.55
CA LEU A 77 -4.30 9.20 -3.84
C LEU A 77 -3.04 9.54 -4.63
N ARG A 78 -3.00 10.77 -5.15
CA ARG A 78 -1.84 11.27 -5.91
C ARG A 78 -0.99 12.16 -5.03
N GLY A 79 0.32 12.14 -5.27
CA GLY A 79 1.28 12.88 -4.46
C GLY A 79 1.59 12.21 -3.11
N THR A 80 1.19 10.94 -2.93
CA THR A 80 1.43 10.15 -1.72
C THR A 80 2.05 8.81 -2.07
N ALA A 81 2.99 8.33 -1.26
CA ALA A 81 3.27 6.90 -1.17
C ALA A 81 2.15 6.28 -0.34
N VAL A 82 1.23 5.57 -1.00
CA VAL A 82 0.23 4.76 -0.29
C VAL A 82 0.81 3.37 -0.19
N THR A 83 1.03 2.91 1.04
CA THR A 83 1.67 1.63 1.34
C THR A 83 0.69 0.46 1.27
N GLN A 84 -0.60 0.75 1.09
CA GLN A 84 -1.68 -0.22 0.91
C GLN A 84 -2.71 0.38 -0.06
N PRO A 85 -3.34 -0.39 -0.96
CA PRO A 85 -4.55 0.09 -1.62
C PRO A 85 -5.56 0.48 -0.53
N VAL A 86 -6.41 1.48 -0.77
CA VAL A 86 -7.58 1.67 0.08
C VAL A 86 -8.48 0.46 -0.20
N GLU A 87 -8.24 -0.68 0.44
CA GLU A 87 -8.88 -1.95 0.08
C GLU A 87 -10.36 -1.95 0.46
N ASP A 88 -10.72 -1.10 1.42
CA ASP A 88 -12.05 -1.02 2.00
C ASP A 88 -12.86 0.20 1.57
N ARG A 89 -14.10 0.23 2.05
CA ARG A 89 -15.01 1.36 1.90
C ARG A 89 -14.78 2.37 3.02
N LEU A 90 -14.32 3.58 2.69
CA LEU A 90 -14.14 4.67 3.64
C LEU A 90 -15.46 5.38 3.96
N LYS A 91 -15.88 5.33 5.21
CA LYS A 91 -17.06 6.03 5.74
C LYS A 91 -16.66 7.24 6.57
N ALA A 92 -17.63 8.10 6.84
CA ALA A 92 -17.46 9.19 7.79
C ALA A 92 -16.91 8.69 9.15
N GLY A 93 -15.81 9.31 9.59
CA GLY A 93 -15.04 8.96 10.78
C GLY A 93 -13.95 7.90 10.57
N GLU A 94 -13.85 7.28 9.39
CA GLU A 94 -12.76 6.36 9.06
C GLU A 94 -11.56 7.13 8.48
N THR A 95 -10.36 6.60 8.71
CA THR A 95 -9.11 7.27 8.38
C THR A 95 -8.14 6.36 7.64
N VAL A 96 -7.29 6.95 6.80
CA VAL A 96 -6.23 6.27 6.03
C VAL A 96 -4.93 7.00 6.27
N ARG A 97 -3.87 6.24 6.55
CA ARG A 97 -2.53 6.81 6.65
C ARG A 97 -1.94 7.03 5.27
N VAL A 98 -1.40 8.21 5.04
CA VAL A 98 -0.76 8.60 3.77
C VAL A 98 0.59 9.22 4.05
N TYR A 99 1.54 9.04 3.13
CA TYR A 99 2.88 9.63 3.23
C TYR A 99 3.08 10.58 2.05
N PRO A 100 2.90 11.90 2.23
CA PRO A 100 3.06 12.87 1.15
C PRO A 100 4.48 12.85 0.58
N VAL A 101 4.59 12.52 -0.70
CA VAL A 101 5.84 12.58 -1.49
C VAL A 101 5.94 13.88 -2.29
N GLU A 102 4.82 14.56 -2.51
CA GLU A 102 4.72 15.82 -3.23
C GLU A 102 4.07 16.89 -2.34
N THR A 103 4.24 18.16 -2.70
CA THR A 103 3.60 19.30 -2.03
C THR A 103 2.10 19.42 -2.33
N ASP A 104 1.60 18.65 -3.30
CA ASP A 104 0.22 18.69 -3.82
C ASP A 104 -0.33 17.27 -3.75
N VAL A 105 -1.15 17.01 -2.73
CA VAL A 105 -1.82 15.73 -2.54
C VAL A 105 -3.25 15.83 -3.02
N ARG A 106 -3.66 14.94 -3.93
CA ARG A 106 -5.02 14.93 -4.49
C ARG A 106 -5.72 13.63 -4.21
N VAL A 107 -6.97 13.72 -3.75
CA VAL A 107 -7.88 12.58 -3.67
C VAL A 107 -8.71 12.54 -4.94
N VAL A 108 -8.44 11.56 -5.81
CA VAL A 108 -9.14 11.39 -7.09
C VAL A 108 -10.10 10.22 -6.98
N TRP A 109 -11.35 10.42 -7.39
CA TRP A 109 -12.35 9.36 -7.49
C TRP A 109 -12.69 9.07 -8.95
N PHE A 110 -12.82 7.78 -9.27
CA PHE A 110 -13.16 7.27 -10.60
C PHE A 110 -14.59 6.74 -10.62
N GLY A 111 -15.43 7.39 -11.41
CA GLY A 111 -16.79 6.92 -11.66
C GLY A 111 -16.85 5.96 -12.83
N GLU A 112 -18.05 5.44 -13.08
CA GLU A 112 -18.27 4.59 -14.24
C GLU A 112 -17.97 5.31 -15.57
N HIS A 113 -17.75 4.50 -16.63
CA HIS A 113 -17.51 4.96 -18.00
C HIS A 113 -16.28 5.90 -18.16
N GLY A 114 -15.28 5.78 -17.27
CA GLY A 114 -14.02 6.52 -17.35
C GLY A 114 -14.12 7.98 -16.92
N SER A 115 -15.14 8.32 -16.14
CA SER A 115 -15.23 9.63 -15.47
C SER A 115 -14.27 9.68 -14.28
N SER A 116 -13.64 10.84 -14.05
CA SER A 116 -12.79 11.06 -12.88
C SER A 116 -13.00 12.46 -12.32
N TYR A 117 -12.91 12.56 -11.00
CA TYR A 117 -13.19 13.77 -10.24
C TYR A 117 -12.15 13.94 -9.13
N VAL A 118 -11.59 15.14 -9.00
CA VAL A 118 -10.79 15.49 -7.82
C VAL A 118 -11.78 15.85 -6.71
N LEU A 119 -11.76 15.10 -5.61
CA LEU A 119 -12.62 15.33 -4.47
C LEU A 119 -12.07 16.44 -3.58
N GLU A 120 -10.77 16.37 -3.27
CA GLU A 120 -10.06 17.35 -2.43
C GLU A 120 -8.59 17.45 -2.86
N GLU A 121 -7.98 18.61 -2.61
CA GLU A 121 -6.57 18.90 -2.81
C GLU A 121 -5.98 19.44 -1.50
N PHE A 122 -4.86 18.88 -1.07
CA PHE A 122 -4.15 19.25 0.15
C PHE A 122 -2.74 19.71 -0.20
N ASP A 123 -2.23 20.66 0.59
CA ASP A 123 -0.86 21.18 0.46
C ASP A 123 -0.02 20.82 1.70
N PRO A 124 0.23 19.53 2.00
CA PRO A 124 1.10 19.18 3.12
C PRO A 124 2.54 19.60 2.83
N GLU A 125 3.29 19.96 3.87
CA GLU A 125 4.73 20.12 3.74
C GLU A 125 5.35 18.73 3.52
N PRO A 126 5.95 18.43 2.34
CA PRO A 126 6.48 17.11 2.08
C PRO A 126 7.60 16.81 3.08
N SER A 127 7.42 15.73 3.81
CA SER A 127 8.32 15.24 4.84
C SER A 127 9.33 14.23 4.31
N LEU A 128 9.12 13.73 3.09
CA LEU A 128 9.97 12.75 2.43
C LEU A 128 11.17 13.38 1.71
N PRO A 129 12.31 12.68 1.64
CA PRO A 129 13.50 13.17 0.95
C PRO A 129 13.25 13.28 -0.56
N PRO A 130 13.94 14.19 -1.26
CA PRO A 130 13.79 14.36 -2.70
C PRO A 130 14.21 13.09 -3.45
N VAL A 131 13.41 12.72 -4.46
CA VAL A 131 13.64 11.53 -5.28
C VAL A 131 14.86 11.69 -6.19
N ASP A 132 15.77 10.71 -6.17
CA ASP A 132 16.92 10.63 -7.07
C ASP A 132 16.59 9.79 -8.32
N GLU A 133 15.92 8.66 -8.11
CA GLU A 133 15.67 7.64 -9.14
C GLU A 133 14.21 7.15 -9.11
N ARG A 134 13.75 6.59 -10.23
CA ARG A 134 12.38 6.08 -10.40
C ARG A 134 12.39 4.65 -10.95
N CYS A 135 11.23 4.09 -11.28
CA CYS A 135 11.09 2.70 -11.75
C CYS A 135 12.04 2.26 -12.88
N ASN A 136 12.39 3.14 -13.82
CA ASN A 136 13.36 2.79 -14.88
C ASN A 136 14.74 2.39 -14.32
N TRP A 137 15.14 2.97 -13.18
CA TRP A 137 16.37 2.60 -12.50
C TRP A 137 16.25 1.20 -11.88
N VAL A 138 15.14 0.92 -11.19
CA VAL A 138 14.86 -0.40 -10.58
C VAL A 138 14.88 -1.49 -11.64
N GLU A 139 14.17 -1.29 -12.75
CA GLU A 139 14.14 -2.22 -13.90
C GLU A 139 15.54 -2.48 -14.49
N SER A 140 16.47 -1.52 -14.33
CA SER A 140 17.84 -1.64 -14.83
C SER A 140 18.78 -2.40 -13.89
N GLN A 141 18.42 -2.60 -12.61
CA GLN A 141 19.25 -3.31 -11.62
C GLN A 141 19.23 -4.85 -11.79
N GLY A 142 18.22 -5.39 -12.46
CA GLY A 142 18.08 -6.85 -12.65
C GLY A 142 17.43 -7.52 -11.44
N SER A 143 17.90 -8.72 -11.07
CA SER A 143 17.29 -9.54 -10.02
C SER A 143 17.64 -9.10 -8.61
N ASP A 144 18.79 -8.46 -8.39
CA ASP A 144 19.32 -8.21 -7.06
C ASP A 144 19.58 -6.70 -6.83
N PRO A 145 18.51 -5.87 -6.81
CA PRO A 145 18.65 -4.43 -6.66
C PRO A 145 19.29 -4.06 -5.31
N THR A 146 20.21 -3.09 -5.35
CA THR A 146 20.80 -2.47 -4.17
C THR A 146 20.57 -0.96 -4.22
N VAL A 147 19.78 -0.44 -3.28
CA VAL A 147 19.52 0.99 -3.11
C VAL A 147 20.59 1.55 -2.18
N ASP A 148 21.58 2.21 -2.76
CA ASP A 148 22.80 2.68 -2.07
C ASP A 148 22.81 4.21 -1.97
N GLY A 149 22.40 4.74 -0.81
CA GLY A 149 22.46 6.18 -0.51
C GLY A 149 21.68 7.10 -1.47
N ILE A 150 20.68 6.55 -2.14
CA ILE A 150 19.78 7.27 -3.04
C ILE A 150 18.33 7.07 -2.61
N VAL A 151 17.46 7.97 -3.06
CA VAL A 151 16.00 7.88 -2.89
C VAL A 151 15.36 7.36 -4.18
N VAL A 152 14.70 6.21 -4.09
CA VAL A 152 14.00 5.57 -5.21
C VAL A 152 12.49 5.67 -4.98
N ASP A 153 11.78 6.28 -5.94
CA ASP A 153 10.32 6.32 -5.99
C ASP A 153 9.81 5.27 -6.99
N CYS A 154 9.62 4.06 -6.48
CA CYS A 154 9.06 2.92 -7.17
C CYS A 154 8.90 1.73 -6.21
N ASN A 155 7.98 0.82 -6.54
CA ASN A 155 7.99 -0.53 -5.95
C ASN A 155 9.20 -1.31 -6.48
N VAL A 156 9.92 -1.96 -5.56
CA VAL A 156 11.07 -2.81 -5.85
C VAL A 156 10.60 -4.27 -5.76
N LEU A 157 10.14 -4.80 -6.90
CA LEU A 157 9.61 -6.16 -7.01
C LEU A 157 10.60 -7.03 -7.78
N THR A 158 11.08 -8.11 -7.17
CA THR A 158 12.06 -9.01 -7.80
C THR A 158 11.98 -10.42 -7.21
N GLY A 159 12.64 -11.40 -7.86
CA GLY A 159 12.85 -12.73 -7.28
C GLY A 159 14.27 -12.97 -6.75
N GLY A 160 15.14 -11.97 -6.81
CA GLY A 160 16.44 -11.99 -6.15
C GLY A 160 16.45 -11.17 -4.86
N ASP A 161 17.64 -10.93 -4.32
CA ASP A 161 17.79 -10.22 -3.06
C ASP A 161 17.53 -8.72 -3.23
N VAL A 162 16.78 -8.09 -2.32
CA VAL A 162 16.67 -6.62 -2.26
C VAL A 162 17.50 -6.10 -1.11
N ASN A 163 18.39 -5.15 -1.40
CA ASN A 163 19.26 -4.54 -0.38
C ASN A 163 19.07 -3.02 -0.32
N THR A 164 18.99 -2.45 0.88
CA THR A 164 19.18 -1.00 1.09
C THR A 164 20.41 -0.79 1.96
N ILE A 165 21.32 0.10 1.53
CA ILE A 165 22.56 0.39 2.24
C ILE A 165 22.86 1.89 2.23
N ASN A 166 23.72 2.33 3.15
CA ASN A 166 24.21 3.71 3.25
C ASN A 166 23.09 4.77 3.22
N ASP A 167 22.06 4.58 4.05
CA ASP A 167 20.87 5.44 4.12
C ASP A 167 20.02 5.46 2.82
N GLY A 168 20.03 4.37 2.05
CA GLY A 168 19.15 4.20 0.90
C GLY A 168 17.67 4.28 1.28
N VAL A 169 16.85 4.92 0.43
CA VAL A 169 15.43 5.11 0.69
C VAL A 169 14.59 4.54 -0.44
N VAL A 170 13.59 3.74 -0.09
CA VAL A 170 12.54 3.29 -1.02
C VAL A 170 11.23 3.96 -0.66
N ILE A 171 10.61 4.61 -1.64
CA ILE A 171 9.27 5.14 -1.58
C ILE A 171 8.41 4.22 -2.45
N GLY A 172 7.66 3.33 -1.81
CA GLY A 172 7.00 2.20 -2.45
C GLY A 172 7.28 0.88 -1.74
N GLU A 173 6.63 -0.18 -2.22
CA GLU A 173 6.76 -1.54 -1.67
C GLU A 173 8.10 -2.18 -2.03
N VAL A 174 8.59 -3.06 -1.16
CA VAL A 174 9.75 -3.92 -1.42
C VAL A 174 9.28 -5.37 -1.33
N ASP A 175 9.45 -6.13 -2.41
CA ASP A 175 9.04 -7.53 -2.50
C ASP A 175 10.15 -8.38 -3.14
N SER A 176 10.63 -9.37 -2.39
CA SER A 176 11.46 -10.46 -2.90
C SER A 176 10.69 -11.79 -2.92
N ASP A 177 10.17 -12.17 -4.10
CA ASP A 177 9.23 -13.30 -4.25
C ASP A 177 9.86 -14.70 -4.03
N GLN A 178 11.20 -14.76 -3.97
CA GLN A 178 11.99 -15.98 -3.92
C GLN A 178 13.22 -15.90 -3.02
N SER A 179 13.56 -14.71 -2.49
CA SER A 179 14.82 -14.48 -1.80
C SER A 179 14.64 -13.54 -0.61
N THR A 180 15.73 -12.91 -0.16
CA THR A 180 15.80 -12.13 1.06
C THR A 180 15.58 -10.63 0.82
N VAL A 181 15.19 -9.92 1.86
CA VAL A 181 15.26 -8.46 1.91
C VAL A 181 16.16 -8.06 3.06
N THR A 182 17.18 -7.24 2.79
CA THR A 182 18.09 -6.72 3.81
C THR A 182 18.10 -5.20 3.76
N LEU A 183 17.69 -4.56 4.85
CA LEU A 183 17.74 -3.11 5.05
C LEU A 183 18.85 -2.81 6.06
N ASP A 184 20.02 -2.37 5.60
CA ASP A 184 21.12 -1.93 6.46
C ASP A 184 21.22 -0.40 6.40
N THR A 185 20.54 0.27 7.32
CA THR A 185 20.27 1.72 7.36
C THR A 185 19.31 2.21 6.28
N GLY A 186 18.75 3.41 6.49
CA GLY A 186 17.82 4.05 5.56
C GLY A 186 16.34 3.88 5.92
N ALA A 187 15.47 3.95 4.91
CA ALA A 187 14.03 3.91 5.12
C ALA A 187 13.26 3.27 3.96
N VAL A 188 12.21 2.51 4.28
CA VAL A 188 11.21 2.05 3.32
C VAL A 188 9.86 2.65 3.71
N TYR A 189 9.28 3.44 2.81
CA TYR A 189 7.93 3.97 2.93
C TYR A 189 6.96 3.08 2.15
N GLY A 190 6.76 1.87 2.66
CA GLY A 190 6.07 0.77 1.98
C GLY A 190 6.01 -0.49 2.85
N HIS A 191 5.24 -1.47 2.37
CA HIS A 191 5.31 -2.85 2.84
C HIS A 191 6.64 -3.47 2.42
N VAL A 192 7.20 -4.31 3.29
CA VAL A 192 8.41 -5.10 3.02
C VAL A 192 8.04 -6.57 3.10
N GLU A 193 8.14 -7.29 1.98
CA GLU A 193 7.90 -8.72 1.89
C GLU A 193 9.14 -9.47 1.40
N ALA A 194 9.48 -10.54 2.09
CA ALA A 194 10.49 -11.50 1.67
C ALA A 194 9.91 -12.92 1.65
N LYS A 195 10.25 -13.70 0.62
CA LYS A 195 10.08 -15.16 0.67
C LYS A 195 11.10 -15.80 1.61
N GLY A 196 12.33 -15.31 1.55
CA GLY A 196 13.46 -15.63 2.41
C GLY A 196 13.37 -14.91 3.76
N ASP A 197 14.51 -14.59 4.33
CA ASP A 197 14.61 -13.77 5.54
C ASP A 197 14.36 -12.29 5.22
N ALA A 198 13.77 -11.56 6.17
CA ALA A 198 13.70 -10.10 6.14
C ALA A 198 14.52 -9.50 7.30
N ASP A 199 15.66 -8.90 6.98
CA ASP A 199 16.58 -8.30 7.94
C ASP A 199 16.43 -6.77 7.91
N VAL A 200 16.06 -6.15 9.03
CA VAL A 200 15.85 -4.70 9.15
C VAL A 200 16.73 -4.11 10.24
N GLN A 201 17.87 -3.55 9.85
CA GLN A 201 18.91 -3.06 10.76
C GLN A 201 19.09 -1.55 10.67
N ASN A 202 18.95 -0.86 11.80
CA ASN A 202 19.11 0.60 11.94
C ASN A 202 18.29 1.39 10.91
N ALA A 203 17.12 0.89 10.54
CA ALA A 203 16.28 1.42 9.48
C ALA A 203 14.88 1.79 9.98
N PHE A 204 14.13 2.46 9.12
CA PHE A 204 12.71 2.78 9.34
C PHE A 204 11.83 2.10 8.30
N VAL A 205 10.76 1.43 8.71
CA VAL A 205 9.75 0.87 7.80
C VAL A 205 8.38 1.44 8.12
N ALA A 206 7.78 2.10 7.13
CA ALA A 206 6.47 2.76 7.23
C ALA A 206 5.31 1.86 6.77
N GLY A 207 5.42 0.57 7.02
CA GLY A 207 4.47 -0.47 6.65
C GLY A 207 4.72 -1.75 7.45
N ASP A 208 4.17 -2.87 6.98
CA ASP A 208 4.43 -4.17 7.57
C ASP A 208 5.79 -4.71 7.09
N VAL A 209 6.39 -5.60 7.88
CA VAL A 209 7.58 -6.37 7.52
C VAL A 209 7.22 -7.84 7.64
N GLU A 210 7.27 -8.55 6.52
CA GLU A 210 6.80 -9.93 6.42
C GLU A 210 7.85 -10.87 5.80
N SER A 211 8.06 -12.02 6.43
CA SER A 211 8.70 -13.19 5.82
C SER A 211 7.68 -14.32 5.65
N THR A 212 7.42 -14.70 4.40
CA THR A 212 6.39 -15.71 4.07
C THR A 212 6.90 -17.14 4.05
N ALA A 213 8.15 -17.39 4.47
CA ALA A 213 8.65 -18.76 4.67
C ALA A 213 9.80 -18.91 5.68
N ASN A 214 10.38 -17.83 6.20
CA ASN A 214 11.49 -17.90 7.15
C ASN A 214 11.29 -16.87 8.26
N SER A 215 12.35 -16.15 8.65
CA SER A 215 12.39 -15.28 9.81
C SER A 215 12.38 -13.79 9.45
N VAL A 216 12.02 -12.96 10.43
CA VAL A 216 12.20 -11.51 10.40
C VAL A 216 13.07 -11.08 11.58
N ASP A 217 14.18 -10.40 11.28
CA ASP A 217 15.10 -9.86 12.28
C ASP A 217 15.09 -8.32 12.24
N VAL A 218 14.67 -7.68 13.33
CA VAL A 218 14.56 -6.22 13.42
C VAL A 218 15.50 -5.70 14.50
N VAL A 219 16.59 -5.03 14.10
CA VAL A 219 17.65 -4.56 15.03
C VAL A 219 17.82 -3.05 14.97
N GLY A 220 17.65 -2.35 16.09
CA GLY A 220 17.83 -0.90 16.18
C GLY A 220 16.85 -0.09 15.33
N SER A 221 15.77 -0.71 14.85
CA SER A 221 14.87 -0.17 13.84
C SER A 221 13.51 0.23 14.42
N ASN A 222 12.71 0.97 13.65
CA ASN A 222 11.31 1.26 13.96
C ASN A 222 10.41 0.77 12.82
N VAL A 223 9.35 0.06 13.17
CA VAL A 223 8.35 -0.45 12.22
C VAL A 223 6.99 0.11 12.59
N SER A 224 6.35 0.81 11.65
CA SER A 224 5.04 1.44 11.86
C SER A 224 3.85 0.51 11.55
N GLY A 225 4.12 -0.72 11.10
CA GLY A 225 3.14 -1.79 10.87
C GLY A 225 3.44 -3.05 11.68
N ASN A 226 2.89 -4.17 11.21
CA ASN A 226 3.07 -5.51 11.77
C ASN A 226 4.44 -6.08 11.42
N VAL A 227 4.92 -7.00 12.27
CA VAL A 227 6.10 -7.82 12.00
C VAL A 227 5.68 -9.28 12.00
N ILE A 228 5.73 -9.92 10.84
CA ILE A 228 5.14 -11.24 10.60
C ILE A 228 6.19 -12.17 10.01
N ALA A 229 6.34 -13.36 10.59
CA ALA A 229 7.19 -14.41 10.03
C ALA A 229 6.48 -15.77 10.10
N GLU A 230 6.80 -16.67 9.18
CA GLU A 230 6.37 -18.07 9.30
C GLU A 230 7.18 -18.82 10.37
N ASP A 231 8.49 -18.56 10.48
CA ASP A 231 9.38 -19.22 11.43
C ASP A 231 9.61 -18.34 12.67
N ASP A 232 10.61 -17.47 12.65
CA ASP A 232 11.03 -16.72 13.83
C ASP A 232 10.88 -15.21 13.63
N VAL A 233 10.48 -14.50 14.70
CA VAL A 233 10.66 -13.04 14.78
C VAL A 233 11.63 -12.72 15.91
N THR A 234 12.75 -12.11 15.57
CA THR A 234 13.68 -11.50 16.53
C THR A 234 13.58 -9.99 16.45
N VAL A 235 13.38 -9.31 17.57
CA VAL A 235 13.42 -7.84 17.63
C VAL A 235 14.31 -7.39 18.78
N ASP A 236 15.37 -6.65 18.45
CA ASP A 236 16.22 -5.94 19.41
C ASP A 236 16.18 -4.46 19.04
N GLY A 237 15.39 -3.63 19.74
CA GLY A 237 15.40 -2.22 19.41
C GLY A 237 14.16 -1.42 19.78
N ASN A 238 13.80 -0.46 18.94
CA ASN A 238 13.15 0.76 19.44
C ASN A 238 11.63 0.65 19.59
N ARG A 239 10.90 0.41 18.49
CA ARG A 239 9.43 0.43 18.54
C ARG A 239 8.79 -0.29 17.35
N ILE A 240 7.78 -1.10 17.65
CA ILE A 240 6.85 -1.71 16.70
C ILE A 240 5.45 -1.16 16.97
N ARG A 241 4.77 -0.62 15.95
CA ARG A 241 3.42 -0.05 16.12
C ARG A 241 2.28 -1.02 15.79
N GLY A 242 2.55 -2.13 15.11
CA GLY A 242 1.61 -3.21 14.86
C GLY A 242 1.80 -4.41 15.78
N ASP A 243 1.23 -5.52 15.35
CA ASP A 243 1.34 -6.82 16.01
C ASP A 243 2.65 -7.52 15.62
N VAL A 244 3.11 -8.44 16.47
CA VAL A 244 4.22 -9.34 16.18
C VAL A 244 3.70 -10.77 16.12
N VAL A 245 3.90 -11.46 15.00
CA VAL A 245 3.32 -12.80 14.75
C VAL A 245 4.38 -13.72 14.17
N ALA A 246 4.64 -14.85 14.83
CA ALA A 246 5.59 -15.86 14.34
C ALA A 246 5.31 -17.27 14.88
N SER A 247 6.10 -18.26 14.46
CA SER A 247 6.17 -19.51 15.21
C SER A 247 6.90 -19.26 16.54
N ASP A 248 8.11 -18.73 16.52
CA ASP A 248 8.86 -18.36 17.73
C ASP A 248 9.11 -16.85 17.77
N VAL A 249 8.97 -16.23 18.94
CA VAL A 249 9.14 -14.78 19.12
C VAL A 249 10.19 -14.49 20.19
N ASP A 250 11.20 -13.71 19.84
CA ASP A 250 12.23 -13.21 20.76
C ASP A 250 12.31 -11.68 20.68
N LEU A 251 11.97 -11.01 21.79
CA LEU A 251 11.92 -9.55 21.86
C LEU A 251 12.83 -9.05 22.98
N ASP A 252 13.76 -8.16 22.64
CA ASP A 252 14.69 -7.48 23.54
C ASP A 252 14.54 -5.95 23.43
N ALA A 253 14.47 -5.30 24.59
CA ALA A 253 14.50 -3.85 24.77
C ALA A 253 13.47 -3.02 23.95
N VAL A 254 12.40 -3.65 23.45
CA VAL A 254 11.43 -3.04 22.52
C VAL A 254 10.09 -2.65 23.13
N VAL A 255 9.45 -1.64 22.54
CA VAL A 255 8.05 -1.27 22.79
C VAL A 255 7.16 -1.72 21.62
N VAL A 256 6.22 -2.62 21.90
CA VAL A 256 5.21 -3.11 20.94
C VAL A 256 3.85 -2.48 21.28
N HIS A 257 3.27 -1.73 20.33
CA HIS A 257 1.94 -1.13 20.51
C HIS A 257 0.78 -2.06 20.12
N GLY A 258 1.06 -3.17 19.45
CA GLY A 258 0.11 -4.25 19.21
C GLY A 258 0.20 -5.40 20.21
N SER A 259 -0.34 -6.53 19.78
CA SER A 259 -0.28 -7.84 20.43
C SER A 259 0.89 -8.67 19.91
N VAL A 260 1.24 -9.72 20.65
CA VAL A 260 2.23 -10.70 20.24
C VAL A 260 1.55 -12.06 20.15
N LYS A 261 1.70 -12.75 19.01
CA LYS A 261 1.20 -14.11 18.79
C LYS A 261 2.35 -15.04 18.45
N SER A 262 2.36 -16.20 19.11
CA SER A 262 3.32 -17.25 18.81
C SER A 262 2.68 -18.63 18.97
N THR A 263 3.05 -19.55 18.07
CA THR A 263 2.69 -20.97 18.22
C THR A 263 3.72 -21.76 19.04
N GLY A 264 4.92 -21.22 19.21
CA GLY A 264 6.05 -21.72 19.97
C GLY A 264 6.41 -20.86 21.20
N PRO A 265 7.71 -20.74 21.55
CA PRO A 265 8.19 -19.91 22.64
C PRO A 265 8.03 -18.40 22.38
N VAL A 266 7.78 -17.66 23.46
CA VAL A 266 7.83 -16.20 23.49
C VAL A 266 8.85 -15.80 24.55
N ASN A 267 9.97 -15.23 24.13
CA ASN A 267 11.01 -14.71 25.02
C ASN A 267 10.94 -13.19 25.05
N LEU A 268 10.80 -12.62 26.25
CA LEU A 268 10.65 -11.19 26.45
C LEU A 268 11.74 -10.67 27.40
N ASP A 269 12.62 -9.80 26.93
CA ASP A 269 13.68 -9.19 27.74
C ASP A 269 13.55 -7.65 27.78
N GLY A 270 13.24 -7.10 28.96
CA GLY A 270 13.16 -5.64 29.12
C GLY A 270 12.08 -4.93 28.27
N VAL A 271 11.11 -5.68 27.72
CA VAL A 271 10.13 -5.14 26.76
C VAL A 271 8.86 -4.55 27.38
N THR A 272 8.15 -3.74 26.60
CA THR A 272 6.79 -3.27 26.92
C THR A 272 5.83 -3.60 25.78
N ILE A 273 4.83 -4.43 26.06
CA ILE A 273 3.76 -4.81 25.13
C ILE A 273 2.47 -4.15 25.60
N HIS A 274 1.88 -3.30 24.76
CA HIS A 274 0.61 -2.63 25.07
C HIS A 274 -0.61 -3.52 24.81
N GLY A 275 -0.54 -4.43 23.84
CA GLY A 275 -1.56 -5.44 23.60
C GLY A 275 -1.40 -6.67 24.49
N HIS A 276 -1.88 -7.81 23.98
CA HIS A 276 -1.82 -9.08 24.70
C HIS A 276 -0.79 -10.04 24.09
N VAL A 277 -0.26 -10.94 24.90
CA VAL A 277 0.48 -12.11 24.42
C VAL A 277 -0.47 -13.30 24.29
N TYR A 278 -0.51 -13.89 23.10
CA TYR A 278 -1.24 -15.09 22.72
C TYR A 278 -0.23 -16.21 22.47
N ALA A 279 -0.10 -17.13 23.42
CA ALA A 279 0.94 -18.16 23.40
C ALA A 279 0.51 -19.38 24.21
N SER A 280 1.08 -20.54 23.90
CA SER A 280 0.82 -21.77 24.65
C SER A 280 1.19 -21.63 26.13
N SER A 281 0.45 -22.30 27.01
CA SER A 281 0.75 -22.30 28.44
C SER A 281 2.16 -22.82 28.72
N GLY A 282 3.00 -21.98 29.35
CA GLY A 282 4.38 -22.30 29.68
C GLY A 282 5.40 -22.00 28.58
N SER A 283 4.99 -21.41 27.45
CA SER A 283 5.92 -20.97 26.39
C SER A 283 6.40 -19.53 26.55
N LEU A 284 5.81 -18.75 27.46
CA LEU A 284 6.25 -17.40 27.80
C LEU A 284 7.41 -17.41 28.82
N SER A 285 8.53 -16.79 28.44
CA SER A 285 9.70 -16.53 29.27
C SER A 285 9.93 -15.02 29.39
N CYS A 286 10.32 -14.56 30.58
CA CYS A 286 10.49 -13.13 30.86
C CYS A 286 11.74 -12.82 31.68
N THR A 287 12.52 -11.88 31.18
CA THR A 287 13.74 -11.33 31.79
C THR A 287 13.68 -9.80 31.81
N ASP A 288 14.39 -9.18 32.75
CA ASP A 288 14.44 -7.71 32.95
C ASP A 288 13.10 -6.98 33.12
N SER A 289 12.13 -7.68 33.73
CA SER A 289 10.84 -7.13 34.19
C SER A 289 9.95 -6.56 33.06
N PRO A 290 9.57 -7.36 32.05
CA PRO A 290 8.71 -6.90 30.97
C PRO A 290 7.31 -6.52 31.47
N THR A 291 6.62 -5.67 30.72
CA THR A 291 5.21 -5.34 30.97
C THR A 291 4.34 -5.74 29.79
N ILE A 292 3.17 -6.33 30.07
CA ILE A 292 2.21 -6.83 29.09
C ILE A 292 0.84 -6.29 29.48
N ASN A 293 0.21 -5.49 28.61
CA ASN A 293 -1.08 -4.85 28.86
C ASN A 293 -1.14 -4.11 30.21
N GLY A 294 -0.03 -3.44 30.59
CA GLY A 294 0.09 -2.71 31.86
C GLY A 294 0.29 -3.58 33.10
N GLU A 295 0.39 -4.91 32.96
CA GLU A 295 0.70 -5.85 34.04
C GLU A 295 2.16 -6.31 33.96
N PRO A 296 2.84 -6.58 35.09
CA PRO A 296 4.19 -7.13 35.05
C PRO A 296 4.13 -8.59 34.55
N CYS A 297 5.06 -8.98 33.67
CA CYS A 297 5.03 -10.31 33.07
C CYS A 297 4.99 -11.45 34.10
N SER A 298 5.64 -11.29 35.26
CA SER A 298 5.65 -12.29 36.34
C SER A 298 4.26 -12.70 36.86
N SER A 299 3.23 -11.89 36.63
CA SER A 299 1.83 -12.18 36.99
C SER A 299 0.90 -12.35 35.79
N TYR A 300 1.40 -12.13 34.57
CA TYR A 300 0.62 -12.22 33.36
C TYR A 300 0.40 -13.67 32.97
N THR A 301 -0.79 -13.98 32.45
CA THR A 301 -1.11 -15.30 31.88
C THR A 301 -1.38 -15.14 30.39
N PRO A 302 -0.62 -15.80 29.50
CA PRO A 302 -0.88 -15.78 28.07
C PRO A 302 -2.32 -16.18 27.73
N LYS A 303 -2.87 -15.53 26.70
CA LYS A 303 -4.14 -15.93 26.09
C LYS A 303 -3.92 -17.12 25.16
N ASP A 304 -5.00 -17.84 24.87
CA ASP A 304 -4.97 -18.96 23.93
C ASP A 304 -4.60 -18.45 22.52
N PRO A 305 -3.62 -19.02 21.82
CA PRO A 305 -3.29 -18.66 20.44
C PRO A 305 -4.48 -18.70 19.46
N ASP A 306 -5.49 -19.52 19.73
CA ASP A 306 -6.70 -19.63 18.90
C ASP A 306 -7.70 -18.47 19.12
N ASP A 307 -7.51 -17.68 20.18
CA ASP A 307 -8.32 -16.49 20.51
C ASP A 307 -7.78 -15.19 19.89
N TYR A 308 -6.68 -15.26 19.12
CA TYR A 308 -6.08 -14.12 18.42
C TYR A 308 -6.98 -13.60 17.29
#